data_AF-A0A2M6VNC6-F1
#
_entry.id   AF-A0A2M6VNC6-F1
#
_cell.length_a   1.000
_cell.length_b   1.000
_cell.length_c   1.000
_cell.angle_alpha   90.00
_cell.angle_beta   90.00
_cell.angle_gamma   90.00
#
_symmetry.space_group_name_H-M   'P 1'
#
loop_
_entity.id
_entity.type
_entity.pdbx_description
1 polymer ?
#
loop_
_entity_poly.entity_id
_entity_poly.type
_entity_poly.pdbx_seq_one_letter_code
_entity_poly.pdbx_strand_id
1 'polypeptide(L)'
;MGFVRDLWHAGGTGGLNWHVHACYTRSQWQATVAQLEDFLNHVTPGSGHLLLIGASAGWMMPPSWLLRFKRIDAYDIDPLAARLFDWRHGKTLRAQGITLQHHREDALLHLRDVLQRHPQACVWFDNMLGQHRFRVRDEVRAEQDLASLKDTLQGRHWGSVHDLYSGPTQDNRLWMSRIASLTRAGLDNSHINSQHTQALLREVGAQEVWVDHLTAQVFPPGTATTLMPWAFKDRYCHWLQAGWVAGAN
;
A
#
# COMPACT_ATOMS: atom_id res chain seq x y z
N MET A 1 16.19 -24.80 -7.62
CA MET A 1 16.64 -23.45 -8.02
C MET A 1 15.57 -22.35 -7.85
N GLY A 2 14.26 -22.65 -7.74
CA GLY A 2 13.22 -21.62 -7.52
C GLY A 2 13.27 -20.93 -6.15
N PHE A 3 13.40 -21.70 -5.06
CA PHE A 3 13.36 -21.16 -3.69
C PHE A 3 14.42 -20.09 -3.37
N VAL A 4 15.65 -20.26 -3.88
CA VAL A 4 16.75 -19.28 -3.67
C VAL A 4 16.49 -18.00 -4.46
N ARG A 5 15.91 -18.12 -5.66
CA ARG A 5 15.55 -16.97 -6.50
C ARG A 5 14.36 -16.21 -5.89
N ASP A 6 13.37 -16.90 -5.34
CA ASP A 6 12.22 -16.29 -4.68
C ASP A 6 12.60 -15.58 -3.37
N LEU A 7 13.57 -16.12 -2.61
CA LEU A 7 14.16 -15.46 -1.44
C LEU A 7 14.94 -14.19 -1.81
N TRP A 8 15.57 -14.18 -2.98
CA TRP A 8 16.36 -13.04 -3.47
C TRP A 8 15.50 -11.96 -4.14
N HIS A 9 14.48 -12.37 -4.90
CA HIS A 9 13.61 -11.52 -5.70
C HIS A 9 12.20 -12.13 -5.80
N ALA A 10 11.34 -11.86 -4.82
CA ALA A 10 9.93 -12.25 -4.86
C ALA A 10 9.16 -11.31 -5.82
N GLY A 11 9.31 -11.50 -7.12
CA GLY A 11 8.55 -10.73 -8.13
C GLY A 11 8.96 -9.26 -8.28
N GLY A 12 10.09 -8.83 -7.72
CA GLY A 12 10.62 -7.47 -7.84
C GLY A 12 10.25 -6.50 -6.69
N THR A 13 9.34 -6.90 -5.80
CA THR A 13 8.74 -6.03 -4.76
C THR A 13 8.78 -6.64 -3.36
N GLY A 14 9.49 -7.76 -3.23
CA GLY A 14 9.79 -8.45 -1.98
C GLY A 14 11.12 -9.20 -2.07
N GLY A 15 11.40 -10.03 -1.07
CA GLY A 15 12.65 -10.77 -0.92
C GLY A 15 13.73 -9.95 -0.21
N LEU A 16 14.89 -10.58 0.00
CA LEU A 16 15.95 -10.04 0.85
C LEU A 16 16.42 -8.65 0.40
N ASN A 17 16.57 -8.43 -0.91
CA ASN A 17 17.02 -7.14 -1.45
C ASN A 17 16.08 -5.99 -1.09
N TRP A 18 14.77 -6.23 -1.20
CA TRP A 18 13.76 -5.26 -0.80
C TRP A 18 13.86 -4.93 0.69
N HIS A 19 13.93 -5.94 1.56
CA HIS A 19 14.00 -5.71 3.00
C HIS A 19 15.28 -5.00 3.45
N VAL A 20 16.41 -5.32 2.81
CA VAL A 20 17.68 -4.63 3.05
C VAL A 20 17.57 -3.17 2.64
N HIS A 21 17.09 -2.89 1.42
CA HIS A 21 16.89 -1.52 0.94
C HIS A 21 15.95 -0.74 1.84
N ALA A 22 14.77 -1.30 2.16
CA ALA A 22 13.79 -0.67 3.04
C ALA A 22 14.37 -0.37 4.43
N CYS A 23 15.21 -1.25 4.97
CA CYS A 23 15.88 -1.01 6.25
C CYS A 23 16.85 0.19 6.17
N TYR A 24 17.69 0.26 5.13
CA TYR A 24 18.70 1.32 4.98
C TYR A 24 18.11 2.68 4.59
N THR A 25 17.03 2.70 3.80
CA THR A 25 16.43 3.95 3.33
C THR A 25 15.29 4.43 4.21
N ARG A 26 14.92 3.71 5.27
CA ARG A 26 13.76 4.02 6.14
C ARG A 26 13.65 5.48 6.55
N SER A 27 14.76 6.10 6.95
CA SER A 27 14.78 7.50 7.38
C SER A 27 14.37 8.48 6.27
N GLN A 28 14.59 8.12 5.00
CA GLN A 28 14.27 8.95 3.83
C GLN A 28 12.77 9.03 3.56
N TRP A 29 12.00 8.01 3.96
CA TRP A 29 10.56 7.96 3.69
C TRP A 29 9.70 7.89 4.97
N GLN A 30 10.31 8.14 6.13
CA GLN A 30 9.58 8.21 7.40
C GLN A 30 8.51 9.31 7.42
N ALA A 31 8.76 10.43 6.72
CA ALA A 31 7.77 11.49 6.61
C ALA A 31 6.52 11.04 5.82
N THR A 32 6.69 10.20 4.78
CA THR A 32 5.56 9.60 4.07
C THR A 32 4.79 8.63 4.97
N VAL A 33 5.48 7.83 5.79
CA VAL A 33 4.82 6.95 6.77
C VAL A 33 4.01 7.77 7.78
N ALA A 34 4.52 8.94 8.20
CA ALA A 34 3.77 9.83 9.08
C ALA A 34 2.49 10.37 8.40
N GLN A 35 2.55 10.76 7.12
CA GLN A 35 1.34 11.16 6.38
C GLN A 35 0.34 10.01 6.22
N LEU A 36 0.82 8.79 6.02
CA LEU A 36 -0.03 7.59 5.98
C LEU A 36 -0.67 7.31 7.35
N GLU A 37 0.10 7.47 8.43
CA GLU A 37 -0.41 7.37 9.80
C GLU A 37 -1.49 8.41 10.09
N ASP A 38 -1.27 9.66 9.71
CA ASP A 38 -2.25 10.73 9.81
C ASP A 38 -3.54 10.38 9.06
N PHE A 39 -3.44 9.86 7.83
CA PHE A 39 -4.59 9.34 7.09
C PHE A 39 -5.31 8.21 7.85
N LEU A 40 -4.57 7.18 8.30
CA LEU A 40 -5.13 6.01 8.98
C LEU A 40 -5.76 6.37 10.35
N ASN A 41 -5.30 7.42 11.02
CA ASN A 41 -5.91 7.90 12.25
C ASN A 41 -7.33 8.45 12.04
N HIS A 42 -7.65 8.93 10.85
CA HIS A 42 -9.00 9.40 10.48
C HIS A 42 -9.91 8.30 9.95
N VAL A 43 -9.35 7.11 9.67
CA VAL A 43 -10.13 5.94 9.27
C VAL A 43 -10.84 5.34 10.48
N THR A 44 -12.09 4.93 10.33
CA THR A 44 -12.82 4.12 11.33
C THR A 44 -13.03 2.71 10.78
N PRO A 45 -12.24 1.71 11.23
CA PRO A 45 -12.47 0.32 10.87
C PRO A 45 -13.83 -0.14 11.36
N GLY A 46 -14.63 -0.78 10.49
CA GLY A 46 -15.92 -1.36 10.87
C GLY A 46 -15.82 -2.65 11.69
N SER A 47 -14.59 -3.11 11.99
CA SER A 47 -14.34 -4.38 12.67
C SER A 47 -13.03 -4.37 13.44
N GLY A 48 -12.97 -5.14 14.53
CA GLY A 48 -11.73 -5.43 15.26
C GLY A 48 -10.83 -6.48 14.59
N HIS A 49 -11.20 -6.98 13.40
CA HIS A 49 -10.42 -7.94 12.62
C HIS A 49 -9.92 -7.28 11.32
N LEU A 50 -8.61 -7.31 11.10
CA LEU A 50 -7.93 -6.81 9.90
C LEU A 50 -7.41 -7.96 9.03
N LEU A 51 -7.71 -7.91 7.73
CA LEU A 51 -6.93 -8.58 6.69
C LEU A 51 -5.90 -7.60 6.15
N LEU A 52 -4.65 -7.88 6.45
CA LEU A 52 -3.52 -7.06 6.01
C LEU A 52 -2.86 -7.75 4.82
N ILE A 53 -3.03 -7.23 3.61
CA ILE A 53 -2.62 -7.90 2.38
C ILE A 53 -1.44 -7.16 1.74
N GLY A 54 -0.35 -7.88 1.52
CA GLY A 54 0.84 -7.39 0.81
C GLY A 54 1.75 -6.47 1.63
N ALA A 55 1.61 -6.45 2.95
CA ALA A 55 2.35 -5.54 3.82
C ALA A 55 3.85 -5.88 3.99
N SER A 56 4.33 -6.99 3.43
CA SER A 56 5.71 -7.44 3.58
C SER A 56 6.07 -7.51 5.08
N ALA A 57 7.15 -6.85 5.52
CA ALA A 57 7.52 -6.76 6.93
C ALA A 57 6.76 -5.67 7.72
N GLY A 58 5.67 -5.11 7.18
CA GLY A 58 4.96 -3.95 7.73
C GLY A 58 5.88 -2.72 7.75
N TRP A 59 6.55 -2.46 6.63
CA TRP A 59 7.48 -1.33 6.51
C TRP A 59 6.78 0.02 6.60
N MET A 60 5.63 0.14 5.92
CA MET A 60 4.78 1.33 5.92
C MET A 60 3.69 1.30 6.99
N MET A 61 3.52 0.19 7.72
CA MET A 61 2.45 0.04 8.69
C MET A 61 2.77 0.75 10.02
N PRO A 62 2.00 1.80 10.38
CA PRO A 62 2.18 2.48 11.65
C PRO A 62 1.69 1.59 12.80
N PRO A 63 2.44 1.50 13.92
CA PRO A 63 1.98 0.74 15.08
C PRO A 63 0.62 1.21 15.60
N SER A 64 0.34 2.51 15.57
CA SER A 64 -0.95 3.10 15.99
C SER A 64 -2.13 2.50 15.23
N TRP A 65 -1.99 2.24 13.93
CA TRP A 65 -3.00 1.56 13.12
C TRP A 65 -3.17 0.09 13.52
N LEU A 66 -2.07 -0.66 13.58
CA LEU A 66 -2.11 -2.10 13.88
C LEU A 66 -2.69 -2.37 15.28
N LEU A 67 -2.46 -1.47 16.24
CA LEU A 67 -2.94 -1.58 17.61
C LEU A 67 -4.46 -1.41 17.78
N ARG A 68 -5.19 -1.02 16.73
CA ARG A 68 -6.65 -0.83 16.77
C ARG A 68 -7.42 -2.15 16.64
N PHE A 69 -6.75 -3.23 16.30
CA PHE A 69 -7.36 -4.52 16.00
C PHE A 69 -7.17 -5.52 17.14
N LYS A 70 -8.13 -6.44 17.29
CA LYS A 70 -8.02 -7.62 18.16
C LYS A 70 -7.33 -8.78 17.44
N ARG A 71 -7.48 -8.84 16.11
CA ARG A 71 -6.92 -9.89 15.25
C ARG A 71 -6.45 -9.31 13.93
N ILE A 72 -5.29 -9.76 13.46
CA ILE A 72 -4.70 -9.43 12.17
C ILE A 72 -4.34 -10.74 11.47
N ASP A 73 -4.92 -10.97 10.29
CA ASP A 73 -4.47 -12.00 9.36
C ASP A 73 -3.67 -11.32 8.25
N ALA A 74 -2.35 -11.50 8.29
CA ALA A 74 -1.41 -10.92 7.35
C ALA A 74 -1.13 -11.91 6.20
N TYR A 75 -1.45 -11.51 4.98
CA TYR A 75 -1.24 -12.29 3.77
C TYR A 75 -0.10 -11.70 2.94
N ASP A 76 0.90 -12.52 2.63
CA ASP A 76 2.01 -12.12 1.77
C ASP A 76 2.61 -13.31 1.02
N ILE A 77 3.12 -13.11 -0.20
CA ILE A 77 3.80 -14.16 -0.97
C ILE A 77 5.26 -14.36 -0.52
N ASP A 78 5.86 -13.31 0.05
CA ASP A 78 7.27 -13.26 0.41
C ASP A 78 7.54 -14.19 1.62
N PRO A 79 8.43 -15.20 1.47
CA PRO A 79 8.78 -16.09 2.57
C PRO A 79 9.43 -15.39 3.78
N LEU A 80 9.97 -14.18 3.62
CA LEU A 80 10.60 -13.42 4.70
C LEU A 80 9.62 -12.50 5.45
N ALA A 81 8.46 -12.18 4.85
CA ALA A 81 7.51 -11.22 5.38
C ALA A 81 7.11 -11.54 6.82
N ALA A 82 6.61 -12.75 7.08
CA ALA A 82 6.12 -13.15 8.40
C ALA A 82 7.15 -12.94 9.52
N ARG A 83 8.37 -13.46 9.32
CA ARG A 83 9.45 -13.39 10.32
C ARG A 83 9.89 -11.94 10.57
N LEU A 84 9.99 -11.14 9.52
CA LEU A 84 10.41 -9.74 9.63
C LEU A 84 9.30 -8.86 10.21
N PHE A 85 8.04 -9.17 9.92
CA PHE A 85 6.89 -8.53 10.54
C PHE A 85 6.86 -8.81 12.05
N ASP A 86 7.07 -10.07 12.47
CA ASP A 86 7.15 -10.45 13.88
C ASP A 86 8.30 -9.73 14.60
N TRP A 87 9.46 -9.61 13.93
CA TRP A 87 10.60 -8.87 14.46
C TRP A 87 10.28 -7.39 14.70
N ARG A 88 9.56 -6.75 13.76
CA ARG A 88 9.24 -5.31 13.83
C ARG A 88 8.07 -4.99 14.76
N HIS A 89 7.02 -5.79 14.72
CA HIS A 89 5.72 -5.47 15.32
C HIS A 89 5.27 -6.50 16.36
N GLY A 90 5.71 -7.75 16.22
CA GLY A 90 5.18 -8.89 16.99
C GLY A 90 5.34 -8.78 18.52
N LYS A 91 6.38 -8.10 19.02
CA LYS A 91 6.52 -7.84 20.47
C LYS A 91 5.40 -6.91 20.97
N THR A 92 5.19 -5.79 20.27
CA THR A 92 4.19 -4.78 20.64
C THR A 92 2.78 -5.32 20.51
N LEU A 93 2.49 -6.05 19.43
CA LEU A 93 1.18 -6.67 19.20
C LEU A 93 0.85 -7.72 20.27
N ARG A 94 1.80 -8.60 20.62
CA ARG A 94 1.60 -9.60 21.69
C ARG A 94 1.39 -8.95 23.05
N ALA A 95 2.12 -7.88 23.37
CA ALA A 95 1.94 -7.16 24.62
C ALA A 95 0.53 -6.55 24.78
N GLN A 96 -0.15 -6.26 23.67
CA GLN A 96 -1.52 -5.73 23.64
C GLN A 96 -2.58 -6.83 23.44
N GLY A 97 -2.18 -8.11 23.48
CA GLY A 97 -3.08 -9.25 23.33
C GLY A 97 -3.67 -9.39 21.91
N ILE A 98 -3.02 -8.81 20.90
CA ILE A 98 -3.49 -8.87 19.51
C ILE A 98 -3.08 -10.20 18.90
N THR A 99 -4.06 -10.91 18.33
CA THR A 99 -3.80 -12.17 17.62
C THR A 99 -3.25 -11.85 16.23
N LEU A 100 -2.01 -12.25 15.95
CA LEU A 100 -1.39 -12.12 14.63
C LEU A 100 -1.24 -13.51 13.99
N GLN A 101 -1.80 -13.69 12.81
CA GLN A 101 -1.65 -14.90 12.01
C GLN A 101 -1.10 -14.55 10.62
N HIS A 102 -0.03 -15.24 10.22
CA HIS A 102 0.58 -15.05 8.91
C HIS A 102 0.14 -16.14 7.94
N HIS A 103 -0.12 -15.76 6.70
CA HIS A 103 -0.52 -16.63 5.61
C HIS A 103 0.38 -16.37 4.41
N ARG A 104 1.04 -17.43 3.91
CA ARG A 104 1.86 -17.33 2.71
C ARG A 104 1.06 -17.76 1.48
N GLU A 105 0.43 -16.79 0.81
CA GLU A 105 -0.51 -17.02 -0.29
C GLU A 105 -0.60 -15.77 -1.19
N ASP A 106 -0.82 -15.95 -2.49
CA ASP A 106 -1.20 -14.83 -3.38
C ASP A 106 -2.68 -14.49 -3.12
N ALA A 107 -2.92 -13.70 -2.08
CA ALA A 107 -4.25 -13.33 -1.65
C ALA A 107 -5.01 -12.47 -2.65
N LEU A 108 -4.33 -11.78 -3.58
CA LEU A 108 -5.01 -11.04 -4.64
C LEU A 108 -5.58 -12.01 -5.69
N LEU A 109 -4.81 -13.05 -6.05
CA LEU A 109 -5.27 -14.11 -6.94
C LEU A 109 -6.44 -14.91 -6.35
N HIS A 110 -6.43 -15.15 -5.04
CA HIS A 110 -7.44 -15.92 -4.31
C HIS A 110 -8.38 -15.05 -3.45
N LEU A 111 -8.58 -13.78 -3.84
CA LEU A 111 -9.22 -12.78 -2.97
C LEU A 111 -10.61 -13.20 -2.49
N ARG A 112 -11.44 -13.79 -3.36
CA ARG A 112 -12.79 -14.24 -2.97
C ARG A 112 -12.76 -15.29 -1.86
N ASP A 113 -11.86 -16.28 -1.98
CA ASP A 113 -11.72 -17.35 -0.98
C ASP A 113 -11.13 -16.82 0.33
N VAL A 114 -10.20 -15.85 0.25
CA VAL A 114 -9.68 -15.14 1.42
C VAL A 114 -10.81 -14.38 2.13
N LEU A 115 -11.63 -13.63 1.40
CA LEU A 115 -12.75 -12.87 1.97
C LEU A 115 -13.80 -13.77 2.62
N GLN A 116 -14.10 -14.93 2.01
CA GLN A 116 -15.02 -15.92 2.57
C GLN A 116 -14.50 -16.56 3.87
N ARG A 117 -13.19 -16.81 3.97
CA ARG A 117 -12.56 -17.30 5.22
C ARG A 117 -12.65 -16.29 6.36
N HIS A 118 -12.78 -15.00 6.04
CA HIS A 118 -12.74 -13.90 7.00
C HIS A 118 -13.93 -12.95 6.84
N PRO A 119 -15.17 -13.42 7.03
CA PRO A 119 -16.37 -12.66 6.67
C PRO A 119 -16.58 -11.39 7.51
N GLN A 120 -15.93 -11.26 8.67
CA GLN A 120 -16.08 -10.11 9.56
C GLN A 120 -14.92 -9.10 9.46
N ALA A 121 -13.88 -9.39 8.67
CA ALA A 121 -12.68 -8.57 8.66
C ALA A 121 -12.80 -7.33 7.77
N CYS A 122 -12.25 -6.21 8.19
CA CYS A 122 -11.93 -5.13 7.27
C CYS A 122 -10.65 -5.46 6.49
N VAL A 123 -10.48 -4.88 5.31
CA VAL A 123 -9.37 -5.23 4.41
C VAL A 123 -8.46 -4.02 4.21
N TRP A 124 -7.15 -4.22 4.31
CA TRP A 124 -6.16 -3.20 3.98
C TRP A 124 -5.11 -3.78 3.03
N PHE A 125 -4.99 -3.18 1.84
CA PHE A 125 -3.92 -3.49 0.89
C PHE A 125 -2.77 -2.51 1.08
N ASP A 126 -1.60 -3.00 1.49
CA ASP A 126 -0.41 -2.19 1.71
C ASP A 126 0.54 -2.26 0.50
N ASN A 127 0.46 -1.25 -0.36
CA ASN A 127 1.27 -1.00 -1.55
C ASN A 127 1.49 -2.17 -2.53
N MET A 128 0.67 -3.23 -2.49
CA MET A 128 0.76 -4.33 -3.46
C MET A 128 0.02 -4.05 -4.77
N LEU A 129 -1.05 -3.24 -4.72
CA LEU A 129 -1.89 -2.98 -5.91
C LEU A 129 -1.11 -2.20 -6.98
N GLY A 130 -0.28 -1.25 -6.55
CA GLY A 130 0.62 -0.50 -7.44
C GLY A 130 1.67 -1.37 -8.15
N GLN A 131 1.87 -2.60 -7.67
CA GLN A 131 2.85 -3.54 -8.25
C GLN A 131 2.20 -4.52 -9.23
N HIS A 132 0.87 -4.52 -9.33
CA HIS A 132 0.13 -5.51 -10.13
C HIS A 132 0.48 -5.44 -11.61
N ARG A 133 0.74 -4.25 -12.17
CA ARG A 133 1.17 -4.10 -13.57
C ARG A 133 2.48 -4.80 -13.92
N PHE A 134 3.40 -4.93 -12.96
CA PHE A 134 4.68 -5.62 -13.19
C PHE A 134 4.53 -7.14 -13.08
N ARG A 135 3.55 -7.59 -12.29
CA ARG A 135 3.19 -9.01 -12.13
C ARG A 135 2.40 -9.52 -13.32
N VAL A 136 1.37 -8.78 -13.72
CA VAL A 136 0.51 -9.07 -14.87
C VAL A 136 1.02 -8.20 -16.03
N ARG A 137 1.96 -8.75 -16.82
CA ARG A 137 2.63 -8.04 -17.93
C ARG A 137 1.71 -7.55 -19.05
N ASP A 138 0.43 -7.90 -18.99
CA ASP A 138 -0.63 -7.40 -19.86
C ASP A 138 -1.32 -6.22 -19.16
N GLU A 139 -1.06 -5.00 -19.65
CA GLU A 139 -1.54 -3.76 -19.03
C GLU A 139 -3.07 -3.67 -19.02
N VAL A 140 -3.74 -4.12 -20.08
CA VAL A 140 -5.21 -4.09 -20.17
C VAL A 140 -5.81 -5.02 -19.12
N ARG A 141 -5.24 -6.23 -18.99
CA ARG A 141 -5.67 -7.17 -17.96
C ARG A 141 -5.36 -6.64 -16.55
N ALA A 142 -4.19 -6.05 -16.35
CA ALA A 142 -3.81 -5.49 -15.05
C ALA A 142 -4.79 -4.37 -14.62
N GLU A 143 -5.14 -3.47 -15.54
CA GLU A 143 -6.11 -2.41 -15.28
C GLU A 143 -7.52 -2.98 -14.99
N GLN A 144 -7.97 -3.97 -15.76
CA GLN A 144 -9.26 -4.64 -15.53
C GLN A 144 -9.34 -5.33 -14.17
N ASP A 145 -8.30 -6.08 -13.80
CA ASP A 145 -8.20 -6.74 -12.50
C ASP A 145 -8.32 -5.71 -11.36
N LEU A 146 -7.56 -4.61 -11.44
CA LEU A 146 -7.58 -3.53 -10.45
C LEU A 146 -8.93 -2.80 -10.40
N ALA A 147 -9.52 -2.50 -11.56
CA ALA A 147 -10.81 -1.83 -11.65
C ALA A 147 -11.95 -2.67 -11.05
N SER A 148 -11.85 -4.00 -11.12
CA SER A 148 -12.86 -4.94 -10.59
C SER A 148 -12.80 -5.12 -9.05
N LEU A 149 -11.78 -4.59 -8.39
CA LEU A 149 -11.60 -4.77 -6.93
C LEU A 149 -12.75 -4.16 -6.14
N LYS A 150 -13.21 -2.97 -6.51
CA LYS A 150 -14.33 -2.31 -5.84
C LYS A 150 -15.63 -3.12 -5.88
N ASP A 151 -15.85 -3.88 -6.96
CA ASP A 151 -17.01 -4.76 -7.10
C ASP A 151 -16.84 -6.01 -6.23
N THR A 152 -15.64 -6.59 -6.23
CA THR A 152 -15.32 -7.76 -5.39
C THR A 152 -15.41 -7.43 -3.89
N LEU A 153 -15.08 -6.20 -3.51
CA LEU A 153 -15.07 -5.70 -2.13
C LEU A 153 -16.37 -4.98 -1.75
N GLN A 154 -17.41 -5.04 -2.58
CA GLN A 154 -18.69 -4.42 -2.29
C GLN A 154 -19.25 -4.90 -0.95
N GLY A 155 -19.74 -3.96 -0.14
CA GLY A 155 -20.25 -4.24 1.21
C GLY A 155 -19.19 -4.50 2.28
N ARG A 156 -17.90 -4.45 1.93
CA ARG A 156 -16.80 -4.55 2.90
C ARG A 156 -16.34 -3.17 3.35
N HIS A 157 -15.85 -3.09 4.59
CA HIS A 157 -14.95 -2.00 4.98
C HIS A 157 -13.55 -2.33 4.46
N TRP A 158 -13.00 -1.49 3.58
CA TRP A 158 -11.69 -1.73 3.02
C TRP A 158 -10.94 -0.46 2.67
N GLY A 159 -9.64 -0.56 2.55
CA GLY A 159 -8.81 0.52 2.04
C GLY A 159 -7.52 0.01 1.43
N SER A 160 -6.77 0.94 0.86
CA SER A 160 -5.46 0.65 0.30
C SER A 160 -4.59 1.90 0.38
N VAL A 161 -3.29 1.69 0.51
CA VAL A 161 -2.29 2.62 -0.02
C VAL A 161 -1.62 1.93 -1.22
N HIS A 162 -1.43 2.63 -2.33
CA HIS A 162 -0.74 2.08 -3.50
C HIS A 162 -0.06 3.15 -4.35
N ASP A 163 0.97 2.76 -5.09
CA ASP A 163 1.58 3.58 -6.12
C ASP A 163 0.56 3.94 -7.20
N LEU A 164 0.42 5.24 -7.48
CA LEU A 164 -0.36 5.79 -8.60
C LEU A 164 0.56 6.13 -9.78
N TYR A 165 1.65 6.84 -9.49
CA TYR A 165 2.68 7.17 -10.46
C TYR A 165 4.07 6.99 -9.86
N SER A 166 5.07 6.66 -10.67
CA SER A 166 6.46 6.73 -10.22
C SER A 166 7.42 7.13 -11.32
N GLY A 167 8.50 7.83 -10.96
CA GLY A 167 9.47 8.28 -11.95
C GLY A 167 10.60 9.12 -11.37
N PRO A 168 11.56 9.50 -12.24
CA PRO A 168 12.72 10.24 -11.80
C PRO A 168 12.37 11.69 -11.46
N THR A 169 13.11 12.24 -10.49
CA THR A 169 13.03 13.62 -10.01
C THR A 169 14.44 14.22 -9.92
N GLN A 170 14.55 15.55 -9.88
CA GLN A 170 15.85 16.21 -9.82
C GLN A 170 16.62 15.93 -8.50
N ASP A 171 15.95 16.16 -7.36
CA ASP A 171 16.47 15.86 -6.01
C ASP A 171 15.28 15.75 -5.05
N ASN A 172 15.17 14.60 -4.37
CA ASN A 172 14.09 14.37 -3.41
C ASN A 172 14.10 15.36 -2.24
N ARG A 173 15.27 15.87 -1.85
CA ARG A 173 15.40 16.82 -0.73
C ARG A 173 14.61 18.11 -0.96
N LEU A 174 14.42 18.52 -2.21
CA LEU A 174 13.74 19.76 -2.58
C LEU A 174 12.22 19.73 -2.29
N TRP A 175 11.61 18.56 -2.41
CA TRP A 175 10.18 18.40 -2.16
C TRP A 175 9.89 17.69 -0.83
N MET A 176 10.83 16.89 -0.30
CA MET A 176 10.66 16.21 1.00
C MET A 176 10.46 17.18 2.16
N SER A 177 11.15 18.32 2.18
CA SER A 177 10.95 19.37 3.19
C SER A 177 9.54 19.98 3.17
N ARG A 178 8.80 19.77 2.07
CA ARG A 178 7.47 20.29 1.81
C ARG A 178 6.40 19.19 1.79
N ILE A 179 6.73 17.95 2.16
CA ILE A 179 5.83 16.79 2.05
C ILE A 179 4.44 16.99 2.66
N ALA A 180 4.34 17.63 3.83
CA ALA A 180 3.05 17.96 4.45
C ALA A 180 2.21 18.89 3.56
N SER A 181 2.85 19.90 2.95
CA SER A 181 2.19 20.82 2.01
C SER A 181 1.92 20.22 0.64
N LEU A 182 2.56 19.10 0.28
CA LEU A 182 2.33 18.37 -0.97
C LEU A 182 1.28 17.27 -0.82
N THR A 183 1.04 16.82 0.41
CA THR A 183 0.01 15.82 0.69
C THR A 183 -1.37 16.42 0.43
N ARG A 184 -2.17 15.73 -0.38
CA ARG A 184 -3.52 16.17 -0.80
C ARG A 184 -4.56 15.25 -0.18
N ALA A 185 -5.06 15.59 0.99
CA ALA A 185 -6.12 14.85 1.66
C ALA A 185 -7.51 15.24 1.15
N GLY A 186 -8.46 14.31 1.18
CA GLY A 186 -9.86 14.56 0.84
C GLY A 186 -10.15 14.74 -0.65
N LEU A 187 -9.24 14.30 -1.52
CA LEU A 187 -9.45 14.34 -2.97
C LEU A 187 -10.46 13.26 -3.38
N ASP A 188 -11.53 13.65 -4.06
CA ASP A 188 -12.44 12.70 -4.70
C ASP A 188 -11.68 11.90 -5.77
N ASN A 189 -11.75 10.57 -5.71
CA ASN A 189 -11.08 9.69 -6.68
C ASN A 189 -11.44 10.02 -8.14
N SER A 190 -12.64 10.53 -8.41
CA SER A 190 -13.07 10.93 -9.76
C SER A 190 -12.30 12.13 -10.33
N HIS A 191 -11.56 12.88 -9.50
CA HIS A 191 -10.79 14.05 -9.92
C HIS A 191 -9.33 13.73 -10.29
N ILE A 192 -8.92 12.46 -10.19
CA ILE A 192 -7.61 12.02 -10.67
C ILE A 192 -7.66 11.92 -12.19
N ASN A 193 -7.24 13.00 -12.85
CA ASN A 193 -7.18 13.11 -14.30
C ASN A 193 -5.80 13.60 -14.78
N SER A 194 -5.63 13.72 -16.09
CA SER A 194 -4.36 14.15 -16.69
C SER A 194 -3.91 15.53 -16.22
N GLN A 195 -4.82 16.50 -16.07
CA GLN A 195 -4.48 17.85 -15.60
C GLN A 195 -4.00 17.83 -14.15
N HIS A 196 -4.70 17.11 -13.27
CA HIS A 196 -4.29 16.94 -11.88
C HIS A 196 -2.93 16.25 -11.79
N THR A 197 -2.73 15.20 -12.59
CA THR A 197 -1.47 14.45 -12.67
C THR A 197 -0.32 15.37 -13.08
N GLN A 198 -0.49 16.19 -14.11
CA GLN A 198 0.55 17.14 -14.54
C GLN A 198 0.90 18.17 -13.46
N ALA A 199 -0.05 18.57 -12.61
CA ALA A 199 0.24 19.44 -11.48
C ALA A 199 1.12 18.74 -10.43
N LEU A 200 0.77 17.50 -10.04
CA LEU A 200 1.54 16.69 -9.09
C LEU A 200 2.99 16.46 -9.56
N LEU A 201 3.16 16.14 -10.85
CA LEU A 201 4.48 15.89 -11.43
C LEU A 201 5.39 17.14 -11.37
N ARG A 202 4.83 18.33 -11.60
CA ARG A 202 5.60 19.59 -11.50
C ARG A 202 6.06 19.87 -10.08
N GLU A 203 5.24 19.56 -9.07
CA GLU A 203 5.55 19.88 -7.67
C GLU A 203 6.76 19.12 -7.12
N VAL A 204 6.99 17.91 -7.63
CA VAL A 204 8.13 17.06 -7.25
C VAL A 204 9.33 17.20 -8.19
N GLY A 205 9.26 18.12 -9.17
CA GLY A 205 10.30 18.31 -10.16
C GLY A 205 10.52 17.08 -11.02
N ALA A 206 9.43 16.48 -11.50
CA ALA A 206 9.44 15.32 -12.39
C ALA A 206 10.38 15.53 -13.59
N GLN A 207 11.17 14.51 -13.87
CA GLN A 207 12.03 14.43 -15.04
C GLN A 207 11.61 13.22 -15.89
N GLU A 208 11.98 13.27 -17.17
CA GLU A 208 11.81 12.15 -18.10
C GLU A 208 10.39 11.55 -18.11
N VAL A 209 10.28 10.25 -18.38
CA VAL A 209 9.01 9.53 -18.43
C VAL A 209 8.66 9.00 -17.05
N TRP A 210 7.44 9.26 -16.64
CA TRP A 210 6.84 8.68 -15.45
C TRP A 210 5.94 7.51 -15.81
N VAL A 211 5.96 6.50 -14.94
CA VAL A 211 5.19 5.28 -15.03
C VAL A 211 3.82 5.49 -14.41
N ASP A 212 2.77 5.14 -15.14
CA ASP A 212 1.42 4.93 -14.61
C ASP A 212 1.30 3.52 -14.02
N HIS A 213 0.85 3.42 -12.77
CA HIS A 213 0.66 2.15 -12.07
C HIS A 213 -0.72 1.52 -12.33
N LEU A 214 -1.60 2.17 -13.10
CA LEU A 214 -2.93 1.71 -13.50
C LEU A 214 -3.92 1.60 -12.33
N THR A 215 -3.68 2.32 -11.25
CA THR A 215 -4.46 2.21 -10.00
C THR A 215 -5.50 3.32 -9.81
N ALA A 216 -5.59 4.32 -10.70
CA ALA A 216 -6.55 5.42 -10.57
C ALA A 216 -8.01 4.95 -10.44
N GLN A 217 -8.33 3.76 -10.96
CA GLN A 217 -9.68 3.19 -10.95
C GLN A 217 -9.97 2.25 -9.76
N VAL A 218 -9.00 2.04 -8.85
CA VAL A 218 -9.12 1.10 -7.72
C VAL A 218 -10.28 1.49 -6.80
N PHE A 219 -10.38 2.77 -6.45
CA PHE A 219 -11.46 3.25 -5.59
C PHE A 219 -12.72 3.63 -6.38
N PRO A 220 -13.92 3.43 -5.81
CA PRO A 220 -15.15 3.98 -6.38
C PRO A 220 -15.08 5.51 -6.54
N PRO A 221 -15.76 6.10 -7.54
CA PRO A 221 -16.01 7.54 -7.59
C PRO A 221 -16.65 8.04 -6.29
N GLY A 222 -16.30 9.25 -5.83
CA GLY A 222 -16.78 9.79 -4.55
C GLY A 222 -15.98 9.34 -3.32
N THR A 223 -15.06 8.38 -3.46
CA THR A 223 -14.17 8.00 -2.36
C THR A 223 -13.18 9.13 -2.10
N ALA A 224 -13.16 9.63 -0.86
CA ALA A 224 -12.15 10.58 -0.42
C ALA A 224 -10.78 9.87 -0.29
N THR A 225 -9.77 10.42 -0.95
CA THR A 225 -8.43 9.85 -1.00
C THR A 225 -7.37 10.87 -0.59
N THR A 226 -6.20 10.36 -0.19
CA THR A 226 -5.03 11.15 0.19
C THR A 226 -3.89 10.81 -0.75
N LEU A 227 -3.38 11.80 -1.47
CA LEU A 227 -2.16 11.65 -2.28
C LEU A 227 -0.93 12.05 -1.49
N MET A 228 0.11 11.21 -1.52
CA MET A 228 1.34 11.39 -0.74
C MET A 228 2.57 11.10 -1.59
N PRO A 229 3.56 12.00 -1.67
CA PRO A 229 4.81 11.67 -2.35
C PRO A 229 5.67 10.78 -1.45
N TRP A 230 6.38 9.84 -2.07
CA TRP A 230 7.18 8.82 -1.41
C TRP A 230 8.58 8.74 -2.03
N ALA A 231 9.59 9.05 -1.22
CA ALA A 231 11.00 9.06 -1.60
C ALA A 231 11.59 7.65 -1.45
N PHE A 232 11.15 6.71 -2.29
CA PHE A 232 11.58 5.31 -2.19
C PHE A 232 13.09 5.12 -2.47
N LYS A 233 13.63 5.89 -3.41
CA LYS A 233 15.03 5.87 -3.83
C LYS A 233 15.48 7.29 -4.13
N ASP A 234 16.77 7.57 -4.01
CA ASP A 234 17.35 8.87 -4.40
C ASP A 234 16.96 9.23 -5.84
N ARG A 235 16.58 10.50 -6.04
CA ARG A 235 16.11 11.06 -7.33
C ARG A 235 14.98 10.27 -8.01
N TYR A 236 14.17 9.58 -7.22
CA TYR A 236 13.03 8.84 -7.69
C TYR A 236 11.87 9.02 -6.71
N CYS A 237 10.70 9.35 -7.24
CA CYS A 237 9.52 9.62 -6.43
C CYS A 237 8.38 8.72 -6.90
N HIS A 238 7.59 8.29 -5.91
CA HIS A 238 6.31 7.66 -6.14
C HIS A 238 5.23 8.59 -5.61
N TRP A 239 4.16 8.79 -6.37
CA TRP A 239 2.93 9.35 -5.83
C TRP A 239 2.06 8.20 -5.37
N LEU A 240 1.88 8.09 -4.05
CA LEU A 240 0.98 7.12 -3.45
C LEU A 240 -0.42 7.71 -3.38
N GLN A 241 -1.42 6.85 -3.55
CA GLN A 241 -2.80 7.13 -3.23
C GLN A 241 -3.23 6.24 -2.07
N ALA A 242 -3.80 6.84 -1.04
CA ALA A 242 -4.47 6.14 0.04
C ALA A 242 -5.96 6.45 0.07
N GLY A 243 -6.80 5.45 0.33
CA GLY A 243 -8.24 5.62 0.41
C GLY A 243 -8.89 4.55 1.29
N TRP A 244 -10.07 4.88 1.80
CA TRP A 244 -10.87 3.99 2.64
C TRP A 244 -12.33 4.07 2.22
N VAL A 245 -12.93 2.91 1.99
CA VAL A 245 -14.34 2.72 1.67
C VAL A 245 -15.00 2.08 2.89
N ALA A 246 -15.97 2.80 3.47
CA ALA A 246 -16.83 2.22 4.50
C ALA A 246 -17.80 1.22 3.85
N GLY A 247 -18.02 0.07 4.50
CA GLY A 247 -19.11 -0.80 4.12
C GLY A 247 -20.44 -0.06 4.27
N ALA A 248 -21.38 -0.27 3.35
CA ALA A 248 -22.75 0.13 3.57
C ALA A 248 -23.31 -0.74 4.72
N ASN A 249 -23.85 -0.10 5.76
CA ASN A 249 -24.57 -0.80 6.83
C ASN A 249 -25.87 -1.42 6.30
#